data_AF-A0A843A2L1-F1
#
_entry.id   AF-A0A843A2L1-F1
#
_cell.length_a   1.000
_cell.length_b   1.000
_cell.length_c   1.000
_cell.angle_alpha   90.00
_cell.angle_beta   90.00
_cell.angle_gamma   90.00
#
_symmetry.space_group_name_H-M   'P 1'
#
loop_
_entity.id
_entity.type
_entity.pdbx_description
1 polymer ?
#
loop_
_entity_poly.entity_id
_entity_poly.type
_entity_poly.pdbx_seq_one_letter_code
_entity_poly.pdbx_strand_id
1 'polypeptide(L)' 'MGRFFYDKKGYPRWGNTKKLVHRTMAAKKVGGSLWGSSVVHHRDRNKKNFRPSNLSVMSQSKHSGLHAKKRRSKWW' A
#
# COMPACT_ATOMS: atom_id res chain seq x y z
N MET A 1 -1.90 -12.69 -16.08
CA MET A 1 -1.37 -11.60 -15.23
C MET A 1 -1.90 -10.27 -15.78
N GLY A 2 -2.62 -9.45 -15.01
CA GLY A 2 -3.08 -8.16 -15.51
C GLY A 2 -1.89 -7.24 -15.84
N ARG A 3 -1.88 -6.64 -17.04
CA ARG A 3 -0.79 -5.77 -17.50
C ARG A 3 -0.79 -4.48 -16.67
N PHE A 4 0.26 -4.27 -15.86
CA PHE A 4 0.49 -3.05 -15.09
C PHE A 4 1.79 -2.38 -15.52
N PHE A 5 1.93 -1.08 -15.23
CA PHE A 5 3.15 -0.31 -15.44
C PHE A 5 3.58 0.38 -14.14
N TYR A 6 4.85 0.76 -14.02
CA TYR A 6 5.36 1.50 -12.86
C TYR A 6 5.29 3.00 -13.11
N ASP A 7 4.74 3.76 -12.17
CA ASP A 7 4.75 5.23 -12.25
C ASP A 7 6.12 5.82 -11.86
N LYS A 8 6.29 7.14 -12.06
CA LYS A 8 7.51 7.87 -11.68
C LYS A 8 7.88 7.73 -10.19
N LYS A 9 6.92 7.37 -9.33
CA LYS A 9 7.11 7.16 -7.88
C LYS A 9 7.43 5.70 -7.53
N GLY A 10 7.54 4.83 -8.54
CA GLY A 10 7.84 3.41 -8.41
C GLY A 10 6.64 2.53 -8.03
N TYR A 11 5.40 3.04 -8.13
CA TYR A 11 4.21 2.26 -7.81
C TYR A 11 3.62 1.58 -9.05
N PRO A 12 3.26 0.29 -8.96
CA PRO A 12 2.53 -0.39 -10.02
C PRO A 12 1.11 0.15 -10.13
N ARG A 13 0.69 0.44 -11.37
CA ARG A 13 -0.65 0.90 -11.76
C ARG A 13 -1.23 0.00 -12.83
N TRP A 14 -2.51 -0.33 -12.72
CA TRP A 14 -3.21 -1.09 -13.76
C TRP A 14 -3.17 -0.35 -15.10
N GLY A 15 -2.87 -1.05 -16.18
CA GLY A 15 -2.71 -0.42 -17.50
C GLY A 15 -3.98 0.30 -17.99
N ASN A 16 -5.15 -0.27 -17.74
CA ASN A 16 -6.43 0.28 -18.17
C ASN A 16 -6.95 1.43 -17.28
N THR A 17 -6.97 1.24 -15.97
CA THR A 17 -7.59 2.20 -15.03
C THR A 17 -6.60 3.19 -14.43
N LYS A 18 -5.29 2.93 -14.56
CA LYS A 18 -4.20 3.68 -13.91
C LYS A 18 -4.31 3.71 -12.37
N LYS A 19 -5.21 2.92 -11.78
CA LYS A 19 -5.39 2.77 -10.33
C LYS A 19 -4.19 2.04 -9.73
N LEU A 20 -3.81 2.41 -8.52
CA LEU A 20 -2.71 1.79 -7.78
C LEU A 20 -3.04 0.31 -7.50
N VAL A 21 -2.18 -0.59 -7.97
CA VAL A 21 -2.39 -2.04 -7.82
C VAL A 21 -2.50 -2.43 -6.35
N HIS A 22 -1.61 -1.91 -5.51
CA HIS A 22 -1.63 -2.21 -4.07
C HIS A 22 -2.93 -1.75 -3.39
N ARG A 23 -3.56 -0.65 -3.83
CA ARG A 23 -4.85 -0.22 -3.29
C ARG A 23 -5.96 -1.18 -3.69
N THR A 24 -5.97 -1.64 -4.95
CA THR A 24 -6.93 -2.65 -5.40
C THR A 24 -6.76 -3.97 -4.64
N MET A 25 -5.53 -4.44 -4.44
CA MET A 25 -5.26 -5.67 -3.70
C MET A 25 -5.63 -5.54 -2.21
N ALA A 26 -5.37 -4.39 -1.60
CA ALA A 26 -5.80 -4.10 -0.24
C ALA A 26 -7.32 -4.02 -0.10
N ALA A 27 -8.01 -3.43 -1.09
CA ALA A 27 -9.47 -3.36 -1.10
C ALA A 27 -10.10 -4.75 -1.20
N LYS A 28 -9.57 -5.62 -2.08
CA LYS A 28 -9.95 -7.04 -2.15
C LYS A 28 -9.74 -7.78 -0.82
N LYS A 29 -8.62 -7.52 -0.12
CA LYS A 29 -8.31 -8.12 1.18
C LYS A 29 -9.36 -7.79 2.26
N VAL A 30 -9.90 -6.58 2.24
CA VAL A 30 -10.87 -6.10 3.24
C VAL A 30 -12.33 -6.28 2.80
N GLY A 31 -12.57 -7.08 1.76
CA GLY A 31 -13.94 -7.40 1.31
C GLY A 31 -14.57 -6.41 0.34
N GLY A 32 -13.79 -5.54 -0.31
CA GLY A 32 -14.30 -4.73 -1.43
C GLY A 32 -13.66 -3.35 -1.53
N SER A 33 -14.02 -2.44 -0.63
CA SER A 33 -13.64 -1.02 -0.69
C SER A 33 -12.79 -0.60 0.51
N LEU A 34 -11.82 0.28 0.26
CA LEU A 34 -11.08 0.94 1.33
C LEU A 34 -11.97 2.02 1.94
N TRP A 35 -12.05 2.07 3.27
CA TRP A 35 -12.77 3.13 3.98
C TRP A 35 -12.09 4.48 3.74
N GLY A 36 -12.86 5.55 3.55
CA GLY A 36 -12.44 6.82 2.93
C GLY A 36 -11.01 7.27 3.20
N SER A 37 -10.63 7.47 4.46
CA SER A 37 -9.31 7.97 4.90
C SER A 37 -8.26 6.89 5.18
N SER A 38 -8.53 5.65 4.78
CA SER A 38 -7.61 4.52 5.00
C SER A 38 -6.45 4.56 4.02
N VAL A 39 -5.25 4.32 4.55
CA VAL A 39 -4.03 4.17 3.78
C VAL A 39 -3.53 2.74 3.79
N VAL A 40 -2.78 2.39 2.74
CA VAL A 40 -2.21 1.05 2.57
C VAL A 40 -0.71 1.11 2.84
N HIS A 41 -0.29 0.38 3.87
CA HIS A 41 1.10 0.22 4.25
C HIS A 41 1.70 -1.06 3.65
N HIS A 42 2.90 -0.97 3.09
CA HIS A 42 3.70 -2.14 2.69
C HIS A 42 4.59 -2.53 3.88
N ARG A 43 4.45 -3.76 4.39
CA ARG A 43 5.18 -4.22 5.58
C ARG A 43 6.68 -4.32 5.32
N ASP A 44 7.07 -4.82 4.15
CA ASP A 44 8.45 -4.97 3.69
C ASP A 44 9.06 -3.71 3.05
N ARG A 45 8.31 -2.60 2.98
CA ARG A 45 8.67 -1.34 2.29
C ARG A 45 8.90 -1.46 0.77
N ASN A 46 8.70 -2.64 0.19
CA ASN A 46 8.84 -2.85 -1.24
C ASN A 46 7.52 -2.52 -1.95
N LYS A 47 7.49 -1.39 -2.65
CA LYS A 47 6.34 -0.92 -3.44
C LYS A 47 5.91 -1.91 -4.54
N LYS A 48 6.79 -2.83 -4.92
CA LYS A 48 6.54 -3.87 -5.93
C LYS A 48 5.89 -5.13 -5.34
N ASN A 49 5.94 -5.33 -4.02
CA ASN A 49 5.30 -6.45 -3.35
C ASN A 49 3.86 -6.09 -2.92
N PHE A 50 2.91 -6.26 -3.85
CA PHE A 50 1.49 -5.99 -3.62
C PHE A 50 0.68 -7.23 -3.22
N ARG A 51 1.32 -8.28 -2.68
CA ARG A 51 0.60 -9.44 -2.12
C ARG A 51 -0.32 -8.97 -0.99
N PRO A 52 -1.58 -9.43 -0.87
CA PRO A 52 -2.45 -9.05 0.24
C PRO A 52 -1.83 -9.29 1.63
N SER A 53 -1.03 -10.34 1.76
CA SER A 53 -0.25 -10.64 2.96
C SER A 53 0.94 -9.71 3.19
N ASN A 54 1.29 -8.79 2.29
CA ASN A 54 2.29 -7.75 2.54
C ASN A 54 1.65 -6.38 2.84
N LEU A 55 0.33 -6.26 2.63
CA LEU A 55 -0.41 -5.01 2.73
C LEU A 55 -1.20 -4.93 4.04
N SER A 56 -1.11 -3.78 4.70
CA SER A 56 -1.94 -3.45 5.88
C SER A 56 -2.75 -2.19 5.61
N VAL A 57 -4.08 -2.28 5.77
CA VAL A 57 -4.97 -1.12 5.72
C VAL A 57 -5.05 -0.51 7.12
N MET A 58 -4.85 0.80 7.24
CA MET A 58 -4.88 1.51 8.52
C MET A 58 -5.26 2.97 8.34
N SER A 59 -5.64 3.65 9.43
CA SER A 59 -5.84 5.10 9.41
C SER A 59 -4.53 5.84 9.15
N GLN A 60 -4.64 7.07 8.63
CA GLN A 60 -3.50 7.95 8.43
C GLN A 60 -2.74 8.20 9.74
N SER A 61 -3.44 8.38 10.86
CA SER A 61 -2.83 8.57 12.19
C SER A 61 -1.99 7.37 12.63
N LYS A 62 -2.51 6.14 12.44
CA LYS A 62 -1.79 4.90 12.76
C LYS A 62 -0.57 4.72 11.85
N HIS A 63 -0.69 5.08 10.57
CA HIS A 63 0.42 5.05 9.63
C HIS A 63 1.54 6.04 10.03
N SER A 64 1.19 7.28 10.34
CA SER A 64 2.14 8.29 10.81
C SER A 64 2.81 7.88 12.12
N GLY A 65 2.04 7.37 13.10
CA GLY A 65 2.57 6.89 14.38
C GLY A 65 3.53 5.71 14.22
N LEU A 66 3.24 4.79 13.29
CA LEU A 66 4.13 3.68 12.97
C LEU A 66 5.46 4.17 12.38
N HIS A 67 5.45 5.15 11.48
CA HIS A 67 6.68 5.75 10.96
C HIS A 67 7.43 6.59 11.99
N ALA A 68 6.73 7.29 12.88
CA ALA A 68 7.34 8.04 13.98
C ALA A 68 8.05 7.11 14.97
N LYS A 69 7.41 6.00 15.37
CA LYS A 69 8.02 4.97 16.23
C LYS A 69 9.25 4.33 15.57
N LYS A 70 9.16 4.07 14.27
CA LYS A 70 10.26 3.53 13.46
C LYS A 70 11.44 4.50 13.36
N ARG A 71 11.21 5.80 13.12
CA ARG A 71 12.28 6.83 13.12
C ARG A 71 13.02 6.93 14.46
N ARG A 72 12.33 6.67 15.57
CA ARG A 72 12.87 6.81 16.93
C ARG A 72 13.69 5.58 17.36
N SER A 73 13.42 4.43 16.76
CA SER A 73 14.23 3.22 16.89
C SER A 73 15.31 3.26 15.81
N LYS A 74 16.58 3.48 16.18
CA LYS A 74 17.76 3.54 15.27
C LYS A 74 18.08 2.19 14.58
N TRP A 75 17.10 1.59 13.91
CA TRP A 75 17.23 0.36 13.11
C TRP A 75 16.49 0.53 11.78
N TRP A 76 16.88 1.54 11.01
CA TRP A 76 16.39 1.81 9.65
C TRP A 76 17.56 2.29 8.80
#